data_AF-A0A395JLF0-F1
#
_entry.id   AF-A0A395JLF0-F1
#
_cell.length_a   1.000
_cell.length_b   1.000
_cell.length_c   1.000
_cell.angle_alpha   90.00
_cell.angle_beta   90.00
_cell.angle_gamma   90.00
#
_symmetry.space_group_name_H-M   'P 1'
#
loop_
_entity.id
_entity.type
_entity.pdbx_description
1 polymer ?
#
loop_
_entity_poly.entity_id
_entity_poly.type
_entity_poly.pdbx_seq_one_letter_code
_entity_poly.pdbx_strand_id
1 'polypeptide(L)'
;MKKIIIIAASLAGYFLMQPASATKPTAPLVSEAAPGAEVFFLEPSDGAVVSSPVTVKFGINNMTVAKAGENIENSGHHHLLINVDELPPLDAPLPATEQIIHFGGAQTETTLELEPGVYTLQLLLGNYLHIPHSEPVLSKKISITVK
;
A
#
# COMPACT_ATOMS: atom_id res chain seq x y z
N MET A 1 50.49 -14.33 -73.12
CA MET A 1 49.98 -13.12 -72.43
C MET A 1 48.69 -13.49 -71.71
N LYS A 2 48.74 -13.82 -70.42
CA LYS A 2 47.55 -14.16 -69.62
C LYS A 2 47.26 -12.98 -68.70
N LYS A 3 46.10 -12.33 -68.89
CA LYS A 3 45.65 -11.20 -68.06
C LYS A 3 45.09 -11.76 -66.76
N ILE A 4 45.71 -11.39 -65.64
CA ILE A 4 45.26 -11.68 -64.28
C ILE A 4 44.22 -10.62 -63.92
N ILE A 5 43.01 -11.05 -63.61
CA ILE A 5 41.94 -10.20 -63.07
C ILE A 5 42.07 -10.27 -61.55
N ILE A 6 42.42 -9.15 -60.91
CA ILE A 6 42.40 -9.00 -59.45
C ILE A 6 41.02 -8.47 -59.07
N ILE A 7 40.22 -9.29 -58.40
CA ILE A 7 38.95 -8.87 -57.78
C ILE A 7 39.29 -8.37 -56.37
N ALA A 8 39.14 -7.06 -56.15
CA ALA A 8 39.26 -6.46 -54.84
C ALA A 8 38.04 -6.80 -53.99
N ALA A 9 38.23 -7.56 -52.91
CA ALA A 9 37.21 -7.84 -51.91
C ALA A 9 37.13 -6.67 -50.91
N SER A 10 36.04 -5.89 -50.96
CA SER A 10 35.73 -4.89 -49.94
C SER A 10 35.15 -5.58 -48.71
N LEU A 11 35.92 -5.67 -47.62
CA LEU A 11 35.38 -6.02 -46.29
C LEU A 11 34.58 -4.83 -45.75
N ALA A 12 33.26 -4.89 -45.87
CA ALA A 12 32.35 -4.03 -45.11
C ALA A 12 32.24 -4.59 -43.69
N GLY A 13 32.83 -3.90 -42.72
CA GLY A 13 32.70 -4.22 -41.30
C GLY A 13 31.28 -3.96 -40.81
N TYR A 14 30.54 -5.01 -40.48
CA TYR A 14 29.26 -4.90 -39.76
C TYR A 14 29.54 -4.61 -38.28
N PHE A 15 29.41 -3.35 -37.87
CA PHE A 15 29.37 -2.98 -36.46
C PHE A 15 27.97 -3.29 -35.93
N LEU A 16 27.81 -4.43 -35.24
CA LEU A 16 26.56 -4.77 -34.55
C LEU A 16 26.41 -3.85 -33.34
N MET A 17 25.59 -2.81 -33.49
CA MET A 17 25.16 -1.98 -32.38
C MET A 17 24.24 -2.81 -31.49
N GLN A 18 24.76 -3.30 -30.37
CA GLN A 18 23.94 -4.01 -29.38
C GLN A 18 22.98 -3.00 -28.73
N PRO A 19 21.69 -3.34 -28.56
CA PRO A 19 20.79 -2.47 -27.81
C PRO A 19 21.26 -2.43 -26.37
N ALA A 20 21.54 -1.23 -25.86
CA ALA A 20 21.73 -1.02 -24.44
C ALA A 20 20.41 -1.39 -23.73
N SER A 21 20.42 -2.44 -22.91
CA SER A 21 19.32 -2.72 -21.98
C SER A 21 19.19 -1.54 -21.03
N ALA A 22 18.22 -0.67 -21.27
CA ALA A 22 17.79 0.33 -20.31
C ALA A 22 17.18 -0.41 -19.12
N THR A 23 17.94 -0.57 -18.04
CA THR A 23 17.38 -0.96 -16.74
C THR A 23 16.49 0.19 -16.28
N LYS A 24 15.17 -0.01 -16.42
CA LYS A 24 14.18 0.92 -15.86
C LYS A 24 14.47 1.05 -14.36
N PRO A 25 14.66 2.26 -13.80
CA PRO A 25 14.84 2.41 -12.36
C PRO A 25 13.69 1.71 -11.64
N THR A 26 14.01 0.74 -10.78
CA THR A 26 13.02 0.12 -9.91
C THR A 26 12.60 1.19 -8.91
N ALA A 27 11.36 1.66 -9.01
CA ALA A 27 10.80 2.55 -8.00
C ALA A 27 10.89 1.85 -6.63
N PRO A 28 11.19 2.58 -5.55
CA PRO A 28 11.18 2.01 -4.21
C PRO A 28 9.81 1.37 -3.92
N LEU A 29 9.82 0.22 -3.24
CA LEU A 29 8.60 -0.51 -2.87
C LEU A 29 7.81 0.21 -1.77
N VAL A 30 8.50 0.98 -0.94
CA VAL A 30 7.91 1.88 0.06
C VAL A 30 7.56 3.20 -0.61
N SER A 31 6.37 3.70 -0.32
CA SER A 31 5.86 4.98 -0.85
C SER A 31 5.98 6.08 0.21
N GLU A 32 6.19 7.32 -0.23
CA GLU A 32 6.11 8.48 0.66
C GLU A 32 4.64 8.85 0.94
N ALA A 33 4.36 9.30 2.17
CA ALA A 33 3.09 9.91 2.51
C ALA A 33 3.12 11.41 2.19
N ALA A 34 1.96 12.00 1.91
CA ALA A 34 1.86 13.45 1.79
C ALA A 34 2.11 14.13 3.15
N PRO A 35 2.69 15.33 3.20
CA PRO A 35 2.82 16.08 4.46
C PRO A 35 1.48 16.26 5.15
N GLY A 36 1.41 15.90 6.44
CA GLY A 36 0.18 15.98 7.22
C GLY A 36 -0.88 14.95 6.83
N ALA A 37 -0.50 13.86 6.16
CA ALA A 37 -1.37 12.72 5.92
C ALA A 37 -1.93 12.16 7.22
N GLU A 38 -3.22 11.83 7.20
CA GLU A 38 -3.91 11.34 8.38
C GLU A 38 -5.00 10.36 7.95
N VAL A 39 -5.18 9.29 8.73
CA VAL A 39 -6.38 8.45 8.69
C VAL A 39 -7.05 8.48 10.06
N PHE A 40 -8.37 8.42 10.10
CA PHE A 40 -9.12 8.58 11.35
C PHE A 40 -10.45 7.84 11.31
N PHE A 41 -11.04 7.63 12.48
CA PHE A 41 -12.39 7.08 12.61
C PHE A 41 -13.41 8.22 12.56
N LEU A 42 -14.39 8.08 11.67
CA LEU A 42 -15.62 8.88 11.69
C LEU A 42 -16.61 8.29 12.69
N GLU A 43 -16.71 6.97 12.72
CA GLU A 43 -17.43 6.19 13.72
C GLU A 43 -16.74 4.82 13.90
N PRO A 44 -16.82 4.20 15.09
CA PRO A 44 -17.26 4.79 16.35
C PRO A 44 -16.23 5.79 16.90
N SER A 45 -16.64 6.64 17.85
CA SER A 45 -15.71 7.50 18.58
C SER A 45 -14.94 6.70 19.65
N ASP A 46 -13.83 7.25 20.12
CA ASP A 46 -13.15 6.71 21.30
C ASP A 46 -14.06 6.69 22.53
N GLY A 47 -14.00 5.60 23.30
CA GLY A 47 -14.85 5.31 24.44
C GLY A 47 -16.30 4.92 24.11
N ALA A 48 -16.64 4.73 22.83
CA ALA A 48 -18.02 4.42 22.44
C ALA A 48 -18.50 3.09 23.01
N VAL A 49 -19.77 3.05 23.37
CA VAL A 49 -20.48 1.84 23.78
C VAL A 49 -21.51 1.50 22.71
N VAL A 50 -21.33 0.36 22.06
CA VAL A 50 -22.05 -0.03 20.83
C VAL A 50 -22.66 -1.43 20.98
N SER A 51 -23.50 -1.83 20.02
CA SER A 51 -24.03 -3.20 19.91
C SER A 51 -23.53 -3.83 18.62
N SER A 52 -23.38 -5.16 18.60
CA SER A 52 -23.08 -5.89 17.37
C SER A 52 -24.32 -5.93 16.46
N PRO A 53 -24.17 -5.77 15.13
CA PRO A 53 -22.92 -5.50 14.45
C PRO A 53 -22.43 -4.05 14.60
N VAL A 54 -21.11 -3.88 14.73
CA VAL A 54 -20.46 -2.57 14.87
C VAL A 54 -20.14 -1.99 13.50
N THR A 55 -20.79 -0.90 13.12
CA THR A 55 -20.38 -0.12 11.94
C THR A 55 -19.14 0.71 12.28
N VAL A 56 -18.13 0.63 11.41
CA VAL A 56 -16.88 1.39 11.52
C VAL A 56 -16.66 2.16 10.21
N LYS A 57 -16.51 3.48 10.28
CA LYS A 57 -16.25 4.34 9.13
C LYS A 57 -14.91 5.05 9.27
N PHE A 58 -14.21 5.12 8.16
CA PHE A 58 -12.85 5.63 8.05
C PHE A 58 -12.86 6.96 7.29
N GLY A 59 -11.97 7.86 7.69
CA GLY A 59 -11.64 9.07 6.98
C GLY A 59 -10.16 9.11 6.64
N ILE A 60 -9.82 9.98 5.69
CA ILE A 60 -8.44 10.27 5.28
C ILE A 60 -8.32 11.76 4.99
N ASN A 61 -7.19 12.36 5.35
CA ASN A 61 -6.82 13.74 5.02
C ASN A 61 -5.46 13.76 4.31
N ASN A 62 -5.30 14.71 3.37
CA ASN A 62 -4.09 14.93 2.56
C ASN A 62 -3.62 13.73 1.70
N MET A 63 -4.42 12.67 1.59
CA MET A 63 -4.15 11.51 0.75
C MET A 63 -5.43 10.99 0.10
N THR A 64 -5.29 10.14 -0.91
CA THR A 64 -6.41 9.50 -1.63
C THR A 64 -6.54 8.03 -1.27
N VAL A 65 -7.78 7.55 -1.07
CA VAL A 65 -8.04 6.10 -1.00
C VAL A 65 -8.02 5.51 -2.41
N ALA A 66 -7.11 4.58 -2.67
CA ALA A 66 -6.91 3.90 -3.94
C ALA A 66 -7.03 2.38 -3.77
N LYS A 67 -7.26 1.66 -4.87
CA LYS A 67 -7.28 0.19 -4.80
C LYS A 67 -5.86 -0.36 -4.65
N ALA A 68 -5.74 -1.47 -3.94
CA ALA A 68 -4.50 -2.24 -3.92
C ALA A 68 -4.10 -2.61 -5.36
N GLY A 69 -2.79 -2.55 -5.65
CA GLY A 69 -2.22 -2.74 -6.98
C GLY A 69 -2.14 -1.47 -7.84
N GLU A 70 -2.89 -0.41 -7.52
CA GLU A 70 -2.82 0.87 -8.24
C GLU A 70 -1.78 1.79 -7.60
N ASN A 71 -0.58 1.86 -8.20
CA ASN A 71 0.49 2.74 -7.73
C ASN A 71 0.22 4.21 -8.11
N ILE A 72 -0.55 4.89 -7.24
CA ILE A 72 -0.92 6.29 -7.38
C ILE A 72 -0.16 7.10 -6.31
N GLU A 73 0.37 8.26 -6.70
CA GLU A 73 1.05 9.18 -5.78
C GLU A 73 0.11 9.63 -4.65
N ASN A 74 0.64 9.79 -3.43
CA ASN A 74 -0.10 10.24 -2.25
C ASN A 74 -1.40 9.45 -2.02
N SER A 75 -1.33 8.13 -2.22
CA SER A 75 -2.47 7.24 -2.08
C SER A 75 -2.15 5.98 -1.28
N GLY A 76 -3.21 5.30 -0.87
CA GLY A 76 -3.15 4.01 -0.20
C GLY A 76 -4.54 3.46 0.05
N HIS A 77 -4.62 2.42 0.86
CA HIS A 77 -5.89 1.87 1.33
C HIS A 77 -5.84 1.55 2.81
N HIS A 78 -7.01 1.50 3.43
CA HIS A 78 -7.12 1.29 4.86
C HIS A 78 -6.83 -0.16 5.25
N HIS A 79 -6.25 -0.31 6.42
CA HIS A 79 -6.24 -1.54 7.19
C HIS A 79 -6.81 -1.23 8.57
N LEU A 80 -7.64 -2.12 9.10
CA LEU A 80 -8.15 -2.03 10.47
C LEU A 80 -7.44 -3.05 11.34
N LEU A 81 -6.76 -2.54 12.35
CA LEU A 81 -6.10 -3.31 13.39
C LEU A 81 -7.06 -3.41 14.59
N ILE A 82 -7.40 -4.64 14.98
CA ILE A 82 -8.28 -4.96 16.10
C ILE A 82 -7.45 -5.63 17.17
N ASN A 83 -7.38 -5.04 18.37
CA ASN A 83 -6.64 -5.58 19.52
C ASN A 83 -5.14 -5.81 19.27
N VAL A 84 -4.55 -5.05 18.35
CA VAL A 84 -3.11 -5.10 18.06
C VAL A 84 -2.36 -4.13 18.98
N ASP A 85 -1.61 -4.67 19.94
CA ASP A 85 -0.81 -3.88 20.87
C ASP A 85 0.53 -3.45 20.28
N GLU A 86 1.23 -4.37 19.61
CA GLU A 86 2.49 -4.13 18.92
C GLU A 86 2.25 -4.11 17.41
N LEU A 87 2.71 -3.05 16.74
CA LEU A 87 2.54 -2.93 15.30
C LEU A 87 3.36 -4.00 14.56
N PRO A 88 2.83 -4.54 13.44
CA PRO A 88 3.62 -5.41 12.56
C PRO A 88 4.78 -4.62 11.92
N PRO A 89 5.73 -5.31 11.25
CA PRO A 89 6.77 -4.65 10.47
C PRO A 89 6.17 -3.64 9.49
N LEU A 90 6.71 -2.42 9.48
CA LEU A 90 6.18 -1.30 8.69
C LEU A 90 6.91 -1.12 7.35
N ASP A 91 7.85 -2.00 7.03
CA ASP A 91 8.67 -2.02 5.82
C ASP A 91 8.33 -3.20 4.90
N ALA A 92 7.30 -3.96 5.23
CA ALA A 92 6.83 -5.13 4.49
C ALA A 92 5.29 -5.10 4.34
N PRO A 93 4.71 -5.90 3.42
CA PRO A 93 3.27 -6.03 3.33
C PRO A 93 2.67 -6.49 4.66
N LEU A 94 1.59 -5.84 5.08
CA LEU A 94 0.91 -6.19 6.32
C LEU A 94 0.39 -7.64 6.27
N PRO A 95 0.58 -8.42 7.34
CA PRO A 95 0.08 -9.79 7.37
C PRO A 95 -1.45 -9.78 7.36
N ALA A 96 -2.05 -10.66 6.57
CA ALA A 96 -3.49 -10.90 6.63
C ALA A 96 -3.79 -11.83 7.81
N THR A 97 -4.41 -11.29 8.85
CA THR A 97 -4.80 -12.02 10.06
C THR A 97 -6.21 -11.63 10.47
N GLU A 98 -6.82 -12.36 11.41
CA GLU A 98 -8.13 -11.97 11.95
C GLU A 98 -8.11 -10.61 12.67
N GLN A 99 -6.93 -10.17 13.14
CA GLN A 99 -6.73 -8.89 13.82
C GLN A 99 -6.35 -7.76 12.86
N ILE A 100 -6.03 -8.05 11.60
CA ILE A 100 -5.61 -7.06 10.60
C ILE A 100 -6.45 -7.27 9.35
N ILE A 101 -7.51 -6.48 9.23
CA ILE A 101 -8.48 -6.55 8.13
C ILE A 101 -8.05 -5.59 7.03
N HIS A 102 -8.03 -6.07 5.78
CA HIS A 102 -7.57 -5.34 4.60
C HIS A 102 -8.75 -4.71 3.83
N PHE A 103 -8.62 -3.45 3.44
CA PHE A 103 -9.61 -2.73 2.63
C PHE A 103 -9.02 -2.28 1.28
N GLY A 104 -8.37 -3.20 0.57
CA GLY A 104 -7.72 -2.95 -0.73
C GLY A 104 -8.67 -2.62 -1.89
N GLY A 105 -9.99 -2.63 -1.68
CA GLY A 105 -11.00 -2.21 -2.67
C GLY A 105 -11.34 -0.72 -2.61
N ALA A 106 -10.56 0.07 -1.87
CA ALA A 106 -10.84 1.47 -1.53
C ALA A 106 -12.11 1.66 -0.66
N GLN A 107 -12.38 0.71 0.23
CA GLN A 107 -13.50 0.83 1.17
C GLN A 107 -13.19 1.86 2.26
N THR A 108 -14.20 2.64 2.62
CA THR A 108 -14.15 3.63 3.71
C THR A 108 -15.05 3.26 4.89
N GLU A 109 -15.67 2.08 4.84
CA GLU A 109 -16.52 1.59 5.92
C GLU A 109 -16.56 0.06 5.94
N THR A 110 -16.92 -0.48 7.10
CA THR A 110 -17.19 -1.90 7.30
C THR A 110 -18.17 -2.13 8.44
N THR A 111 -18.62 -3.37 8.55
CA THR A 111 -19.46 -3.86 9.63
C THR A 111 -18.76 -5.05 10.27
N LEU A 112 -18.54 -4.99 11.59
CA LEU A 112 -17.86 -6.04 12.35
C LEU A 112 -18.86 -6.78 13.23
N GLU A 113 -18.85 -8.11 13.14
CA GLU A 113 -19.51 -8.96 14.12
C GLU A 113 -18.54 -9.21 15.27
N LEU A 114 -18.81 -8.60 16.42
CA LEU A 114 -17.96 -8.68 17.62
C LEU A 114 -18.80 -9.18 18.78
N GLU A 115 -18.26 -10.13 19.53
CA GLU A 115 -18.86 -10.55 20.79
C GLU A 115 -18.82 -9.41 21.83
N PRO A 116 -19.69 -9.44 22.86
CA PRO A 116 -19.62 -8.48 23.95
C PRO A 116 -18.24 -8.43 24.60
N GLY A 117 -17.68 -7.23 24.76
CA GLY A 117 -16.30 -7.07 25.25
C GLY A 117 -15.71 -5.68 24.99
N VAL A 118 -14.46 -5.47 25.40
CA VAL A 118 -13.70 -4.25 25.13
C VAL A 118 -12.71 -4.51 24.01
N TYR A 119 -12.69 -3.62 23.02
CA TYR A 119 -11.82 -3.71 21.86
C TYR A 119 -11.00 -2.43 21.70
N THR A 120 -9.79 -2.57 21.17
CA THR A 120 -9.05 -1.45 20.61
C THR A 120 -9.05 -1.51 19.09
N LEU A 121 -9.27 -0.37 18.45
CA LEU A 121 -9.28 -0.23 17.00
C LEU A 121 -8.25 0.82 16.58
N GLN A 122 -7.51 0.52 15.51
CA GLN A 122 -6.58 1.47 14.90
C GLN A 122 -6.54 1.28 13.39
N LEU A 123 -6.60 2.37 12.63
CA LEU A 123 -6.34 2.38 11.20
C LEU A 123 -4.84 2.54 10.92
N LEU A 124 -4.38 1.83 9.89
CA LEU A 124 -3.07 2.00 9.25
C LEU A 124 -3.26 2.06 7.74
N LEU A 125 -2.73 3.10 7.09
CA LEU A 125 -2.72 3.19 5.64
C LEU A 125 -1.55 2.37 5.07
N GLY A 126 -1.86 1.48 4.12
CA GLY A 126 -0.86 0.81 3.30
C GLY A 126 -0.85 1.37 1.89
N ASN A 127 0.29 1.33 1.22
CA ASN A 127 0.42 1.67 -0.19
C ASN A 127 -0.21 0.58 -1.08
N TYR A 128 -0.02 0.70 -2.40
CA TYR A 128 -0.55 -0.25 -3.38
C TYR A 128 -0.11 -1.73 -3.20
N LEU A 129 0.92 -2.01 -2.38
CA LEU A 129 1.39 -3.35 -2.03
C LEU A 129 1.04 -3.77 -0.59
N HIS A 130 0.19 -3.02 0.10
CA HIS A 130 -0.11 -3.19 1.53
C HIS A 130 1.11 -2.91 2.44
N ILE A 131 2.14 -2.24 1.92
CA ILE A 131 3.31 -1.81 2.69
C ILE A 131 2.99 -0.41 3.26
N PRO A 132 3.14 -0.18 4.57
CA PRO A 132 3.01 1.17 5.11
C PRO A 132 3.93 2.19 4.42
N HIS A 133 3.51 3.45 4.40
CA HIS A 133 4.33 4.54 3.88
C HIS A 133 5.57 4.76 4.75
N SER A 134 6.63 5.36 4.18
CA SER A 134 7.91 5.64 4.83
C SER A 134 7.76 6.35 6.18
N GLU A 135 6.89 7.36 6.22
CA GLU A 135 6.26 7.88 7.42
C GLU A 135 4.88 7.21 7.58
N PRO A 136 4.72 6.29 8.55
CA PRO A 136 3.49 5.50 8.68
C PRO A 136 2.29 6.39 9.00
N VAL A 137 1.23 6.28 8.18
CA VAL A 137 -0.02 7.02 8.39
C VAL A 137 -0.96 6.19 9.25
N LEU A 138 -0.92 6.45 10.55
CA LEU A 138 -1.71 5.80 11.59
C LEU A 138 -2.80 6.73 12.11
N SER A 139 -3.96 6.17 12.44
CA SER A 139 -4.95 6.87 13.26
C SER A 139 -4.56 6.85 14.75
N LYS A 140 -5.21 7.70 15.53
CA LYS A 140 -5.32 7.49 16.97
C LYS A 140 -5.98 6.14 17.23
N LYS A 141 -5.38 5.34 18.12
CA LYS A 141 -6.01 4.14 18.64
C LYS A 141 -7.22 4.54 19.49
N ILE A 142 -8.36 3.92 19.24
CA ILE A 142 -9.60 4.13 20.00
C ILE A 142 -9.97 2.85 20.77
N SER A 143 -10.68 3.00 21.88
CA SER A 143 -11.29 1.89 22.61
C SER A 143 -12.81 1.94 22.48
N ILE A 144 -13.44 0.78 22.26
CA ILE A 144 -14.89 0.64 22.26
C ILE A 144 -15.33 -0.51 23.17
N THR A 145 -16.55 -0.43 23.67
CA THR A 145 -17.21 -1.51 24.39
C THR A 145 -18.42 -2.00 23.60
N VAL A 146 -18.43 -3.29 23.26
CA VAL A 146 -19.56 -3.98 22.65
C VAL A 146 -20.40 -4.60 23.76
N LYS A 147 -21.72 -4.33 23.75
CA LYS A 147 -22.70 -4.85 24.71
C LYS A 147 -23.49 -6.04 24.16
#